data_AF-A0A938M255-F1
#
_entry.id   AF-A0A938M255-F1
#
_cell.length_a   1.000
_cell.length_b   1.000
_cell.length_c   1.000
_cell.angle_alpha   90.00
_cell.angle_beta   90.00
_cell.angle_gamma   90.00
#
_symmetry.space_group_name_H-M   'P 1'
#
loop_
_entity.id
_entity.type
_entity.pdbx_description
1 polymer ?
#
loop_
_entity_poly.entity_id
_entity_poly.type
_entity_poly.pdbx_seq_one_letter_code
_entity_poly.pdbx_strand_id
1 'polypeptide(L)'
;MDSPVDPKSLYQSHVTEVIALAEANFNVAREPAKRGLGGWSMGGYGALLYAEAHPGQFRAIATLLSLADFPNPALPKDQNHPIPAVLGRDPALWPSFNPLHAADKLKGTALFHATGSEAFDRAMNERFHQRLTDLSIPHTFLLKPGRHTWPFVEQTLPEAQAFLAQHVLADASQ
;
A
#
# COMPACT_ATOMS: atom_id res chain seq x y z
N MET A 1 -2.10 4.30 9.33
CA MET A 1 -2.68 5.54 9.87
C MET A 1 -2.59 5.55 11.38
N ASP A 2 -2.69 6.72 11.98
CA ASP A 2 -2.97 6.86 13.40
C ASP A 2 -4.49 6.93 13.61
N SER A 3 -4.97 6.29 14.66
CA SER A 3 -6.40 6.18 14.95
C SER A 3 -6.99 7.50 15.44
N PRO A 4 -8.14 7.95 14.90
CA PRO A 4 -8.83 9.14 15.39
C PRO A 4 -9.54 8.93 16.73
N VAL A 5 -9.69 7.68 17.18
CA VAL A 5 -10.51 7.31 18.35
C VAL A 5 -9.75 6.53 19.42
N ASP A 6 -8.52 6.10 19.12
CA ASP A 6 -7.63 5.39 20.04
C ASP A 6 -6.22 5.99 19.95
N PRO A 7 -5.84 6.87 20.90
CA PRO A 7 -4.55 7.55 20.87
C PRO A 7 -3.35 6.60 21.04
N LYS A 8 -3.57 5.33 21.38
CA LYS A 8 -2.51 4.31 21.47
C LYS A 8 -2.25 3.60 20.14
N SER A 9 -3.15 3.75 19.17
CA SER A 9 -3.01 3.14 17.85
C SER A 9 -2.36 4.13 16.89
N LEU A 10 -1.02 4.16 16.91
CA LEU A 10 -0.18 5.11 16.17
C LEU A 10 0.61 4.43 15.04
N TYR A 11 -0.05 3.60 14.22
CA TYR A 11 0.65 2.78 13.22
C TYR A 11 1.40 3.59 12.16
N GLN A 12 0.89 4.76 11.78
CA GLN A 12 1.59 5.60 10.80
C GLN A 12 2.79 6.28 11.44
N SER A 13 2.64 6.85 12.64
CA SER A 13 3.76 7.44 13.38
C SER A 13 4.87 6.40 13.64
N HIS A 14 4.51 5.17 13.99
CA HIS A 14 5.49 4.09 14.19
C HIS A 14 6.30 3.76 12.92
N VAL A 15 5.73 3.86 11.72
CA VAL A 15 6.51 3.66 10.48
C VAL A 15 7.54 4.78 10.32
N THR A 16 7.16 6.03 10.59
CA THR A 16 8.11 7.17 10.58
C THR A 16 9.22 6.97 11.61
N GLU A 17 8.88 6.51 12.82
CA GLU A 17 9.85 6.22 13.88
C GLU A 17 10.81 5.09 13.49
N VAL A 18 10.32 4.00 12.90
CA VAL A 18 11.15 2.88 12.44
C VAL A 18 12.13 3.34 11.36
N ILE A 19 11.70 4.19 10.43
CA ILE A 19 12.57 4.77 9.40
C ILE A 19 13.68 5.60 10.07
N ALA A 20 13.32 6.50 10.98
CA ALA A 20 14.29 7.33 11.69
C ALA A 20 15.28 6.51 12.53
N LEU A 21 14.79 5.49 13.24
CA LEU A 21 15.63 4.57 14.00
C LEU A 21 16.57 3.79 13.09
N ALA A 22 16.10 3.33 11.93
CA ALA A 22 16.94 2.61 10.99
C ALA A 22 18.09 3.50 10.45
N GLU A 23 17.78 4.75 10.08
CA GLU A 23 18.78 5.73 9.60
C GLU A 23 19.82 6.16 10.64
N ALA A 24 19.43 6.10 11.92
CA ALA A 24 20.31 6.45 13.04
C ALA A 24 21.23 5.28 13.44
N ASN A 25 20.77 4.03 13.29
CA ASN A 25 21.44 2.87 13.86
C ASN A 25 22.07 1.92 12.83
N PHE A 26 21.69 2.02 11.55
CA PHE A 26 22.19 1.15 10.49
C PHE A 26 22.68 1.94 9.28
N ASN A 27 23.53 1.30 8.46
CA ASN A 27 24.00 1.88 7.20
C ASN A 27 22.94 1.74 6.09
N VAL A 28 21.84 2.48 6.24
CA VAL A 28 20.75 2.54 5.26
C VAL A 28 20.72 3.90 4.57
N ALA A 29 20.20 3.94 3.34
CA ALA A 29 20.11 5.18 2.57
C ALA A 29 19.10 6.17 3.19
N ARG A 30 19.47 7.46 3.19
CA ARG A 30 18.62 8.55 3.68
C ARG A 30 17.85 9.27 2.58
N GLU A 31 18.23 9.05 1.33
CA GLU A 31 17.56 9.63 0.17
C GLU A 31 16.24 8.89 -0.10
N PRO A 32 15.10 9.61 -0.26
CA PRO A 32 13.84 8.98 -0.66
C PRO A 32 13.93 8.19 -1.97
N ALA A 33 14.81 8.64 -2.88
CA ALA A 33 15.12 7.95 -4.14
C ALA A 33 15.63 6.51 -3.97
N LYS A 34 16.15 6.16 -2.78
CA LYS A 34 16.71 4.85 -2.45
C LYS A 34 15.84 4.06 -1.47
N ARG A 35 14.57 4.47 -1.29
CA ARG A 35 13.63 3.80 -0.38
C ARG A 35 12.53 3.10 -1.15
N GLY A 36 12.30 1.85 -0.78
CA GLY A 36 11.16 1.06 -1.21
C GLY A 36 10.26 0.77 -0.01
N LEU A 37 8.95 0.74 -0.23
CA LEU A 37 7.98 0.32 0.77
C LEU A 37 7.17 -0.86 0.21
N GLY A 38 6.84 -1.83 1.05
CA GLY A 38 5.97 -2.91 0.61
C GLY A 38 5.21 -3.55 1.76
N GLY A 39 4.14 -4.24 1.40
CA GLY A 39 3.26 -4.89 2.36
C GLY A 39 2.23 -5.77 1.68
N TRP A 40 1.64 -6.69 2.44
CA TRP A 40 0.56 -7.54 1.95
C TRP A 40 -0.68 -7.44 2.82
N SER A 41 -1.88 -7.66 2.27
CA SER A 41 -3.14 -7.58 3.04
C SER A 41 -3.28 -6.22 3.74
N MET A 42 -3.54 -6.24 5.05
CA MET A 42 -3.57 -5.05 5.89
C MET A 42 -2.24 -4.26 5.87
N GLY A 43 -1.11 -4.93 5.68
CA GLY A 43 0.19 -4.28 5.51
C GLY A 43 0.31 -3.55 4.17
N GLY A 44 -0.32 -4.07 3.11
CA GLY A 44 -0.43 -3.38 1.82
C GLY A 44 -1.27 -2.11 1.93
N TYR A 45 -2.38 -2.20 2.65
CA TYR A 45 -3.23 -1.04 2.99
C TYR A 45 -2.46 0.03 3.77
N GLY A 46 -1.73 -0.39 4.82
CA GLY A 46 -0.88 0.52 5.58
C GLY A 46 0.21 1.17 4.74
N ALA A 47 0.83 0.41 3.82
CA ALA A 47 1.85 0.92 2.91
C ALA A 47 1.30 2.01 1.96
N LEU A 48 0.12 1.78 1.36
CA LEU A 48 -0.53 2.76 0.50
C LEU A 48 -0.85 4.06 1.26
N LEU A 49 -1.53 3.95 2.40
CA LEU A 49 -1.89 5.12 3.20
C LEU A 49 -0.68 5.90 3.69
N TYR A 50 0.38 5.20 4.13
CA TYR A 50 1.59 5.85 4.58
C TYR A 50 2.24 6.63 3.44
N ALA A 51 2.29 6.06 2.23
CA ALA A 51 2.84 6.74 1.06
C ALA A 51 1.99 7.92 0.57
N GLU A 52 0.66 7.79 0.59
CA GLU A 52 -0.27 8.88 0.24
C GLU A 52 -0.15 10.06 1.21
N ALA A 53 0.07 9.77 2.50
CA ALA A 53 0.29 10.78 3.52
C ALA A 53 1.71 11.41 3.47
N HIS A 54 2.68 10.72 2.84
CA HIS A 54 4.06 11.19 2.70
C HIS A 54 4.56 11.13 1.25
N PRO A 55 3.96 11.91 0.33
CA PRO A 55 4.35 11.89 -1.08
C PRO A 55 5.84 12.18 -1.25
N GLY A 56 6.51 11.38 -2.08
CA GLY A 56 7.93 11.54 -2.37
C GLY A 56 8.88 10.96 -1.32
N GLN A 57 8.39 10.33 -0.24
CA GLN A 57 9.27 9.66 0.75
C GLN A 57 9.83 8.30 0.26
N PHE A 58 9.19 7.70 -0.74
CA PHE A 58 9.63 6.44 -1.36
C PHE A 58 9.68 6.56 -2.87
N ARG A 59 10.73 5.96 -3.45
CA ARG A 59 10.89 5.85 -4.89
C ARG A 59 9.93 4.83 -5.50
N ALA A 60 9.71 3.73 -4.79
CA ALA A 60 8.89 2.63 -5.25
C ALA A 60 8.07 2.01 -4.12
N ILE A 61 6.88 1.52 -4.47
CA ILE A 61 5.99 0.80 -3.56
C ILE A 61 5.54 -0.50 -4.24
N ALA A 62 5.53 -1.59 -3.48
CA ALA A 62 5.02 -2.88 -3.93
C ALA A 62 4.03 -3.49 -2.93
N THR A 63 2.77 -3.65 -3.33
CA THR A 63 1.73 -4.23 -2.46
C THR A 63 1.13 -5.51 -3.01
N LEU A 64 0.90 -6.49 -2.15
CA LEU A 64 0.32 -7.78 -2.52
C LEU A 64 -1.02 -7.99 -1.81
N LEU A 65 -2.07 -8.37 -2.53
CA LEU A 65 -3.39 -8.62 -1.92
C LEU A 65 -3.85 -7.47 -1.01
N SER A 66 -3.68 -6.23 -1.45
CA SER A 66 -3.90 -5.06 -0.60
C SER A 66 -5.39 -4.78 -0.40
N LEU A 67 -5.78 -4.29 0.78
CA LEU A 67 -7.10 -3.68 0.94
C LEU A 67 -7.10 -2.26 0.35
N ALA A 68 -7.00 -2.17 -0.98
CA ALA A 68 -6.76 -0.90 -1.71
C ALA A 68 -8.04 -0.05 -1.96
N ASP A 69 -9.21 -0.61 -1.66
CA ASP A 69 -10.51 0.08 -1.61
C ASP A 69 -11.21 -0.28 -0.30
N PHE A 70 -10.60 0.14 0.80
CA PHE A 70 -11.04 -0.15 2.16
C PHE A 70 -10.69 1.03 3.07
N PRO A 71 -11.55 1.45 4.01
CA PRO A 71 -12.88 0.93 4.26
C PRO A 71 -13.87 1.34 3.18
N ASN A 72 -14.73 0.40 2.77
CA ASN A 72 -15.79 0.67 1.80
C ASN A 72 -17.02 -0.17 2.16
N PRO A 73 -18.02 0.39 2.87
CA PRO A 73 -19.20 -0.36 3.30
C PRO A 73 -20.13 -0.75 2.13
N ALA A 74 -19.92 -0.20 0.93
CA ALA A 74 -20.70 -0.54 -0.25
C ALA A 74 -20.22 -1.84 -0.93
N LEU A 75 -19.03 -2.35 -0.59
CA LEU A 75 -18.55 -3.63 -1.11
C LEU A 75 -19.34 -4.81 -0.53
N PRO A 76 -19.59 -5.88 -1.32
CA PRO A 76 -20.16 -7.12 -0.82
C PRO A 76 -19.40 -7.66 0.39
N LYS A 77 -20.10 -8.25 1.37
CA LYS A 77 -19.48 -8.72 2.62
C LYS A 77 -18.37 -9.74 2.41
N ASP A 78 -18.52 -10.60 1.41
CA ASP A 78 -17.56 -11.63 0.99
C ASP A 78 -16.38 -11.07 0.19
N GLN A 79 -16.41 -9.79 -0.17
CA GLN A 79 -15.35 -9.04 -0.83
C GLN A 79 -14.83 -7.89 0.06
N ASN A 80 -15.13 -7.94 1.35
CA ASN A 80 -14.83 -6.87 2.28
C ASN A 80 -14.18 -7.42 3.55
N HIS A 81 -13.53 -6.54 4.29
CA HIS A 81 -12.97 -6.85 5.59
C HIS A 81 -13.79 -6.15 6.68
N PRO A 82 -13.94 -6.71 7.89
CA PRO A 82 -14.56 -5.99 8.99
C PRO A 82 -13.79 -4.70 9.29
N ILE A 83 -14.51 -3.57 9.37
CA ILE A 83 -13.91 -2.27 9.66
C ILE A 83 -13.43 -2.26 11.12
N PRO A 84 -12.11 -2.11 11.38
CA PRO A 84 -11.60 -2.06 12.73
C PRO A 84 -12.17 -0.88 13.52
N ALA A 85 -12.49 -1.10 14.80
CA ALA A 85 -12.99 -0.04 15.67
C ALA A 85 -12.02 1.15 15.80
N VAL A 86 -10.71 0.92 15.58
CA VAL A 86 -9.67 1.96 15.56
C VAL A 86 -9.83 2.96 14.41
N LEU A 87 -10.67 2.71 13.41
CA LEU A 87 -10.99 3.71 12.37
C LEU A 87 -12.17 4.61 12.76
N GLY A 88 -12.73 4.41 13.96
CA GLY A 88 -13.95 5.08 14.40
C GLY A 88 -15.20 4.43 13.81
N ARG A 89 -16.35 4.76 14.42
CA ARG A 89 -17.66 4.25 13.99
C ARG A 89 -18.42 5.21 13.07
N ASP A 90 -17.87 6.39 12.81
CA ASP A 90 -18.46 7.38 11.93
C ASP A 90 -18.08 7.08 10.47
N PRO A 91 -19.02 6.65 9.61
CA PRO A 91 -18.74 6.35 8.21
C PRO A 91 -18.26 7.56 7.41
N ALA A 92 -18.52 8.79 7.88
CA ALA A 92 -18.04 10.01 7.22
C ALA A 92 -16.51 10.13 7.24
N LEU A 93 -15.84 9.48 8.20
CA LEU A 93 -14.37 9.48 8.30
C LEU A 93 -13.71 8.39 7.43
N TRP A 94 -14.43 7.32 7.09
CA TRP A 94 -13.84 6.18 6.40
C TRP A 94 -13.24 6.50 5.02
N PRO A 95 -13.80 7.42 4.21
CA PRO A 95 -13.16 7.82 2.96
C PRO A 95 -11.75 8.41 3.13
N SER A 96 -11.45 9.10 4.25
CA SER A 96 -10.07 9.61 4.49
C SER A 96 -9.07 8.51 4.82
N PHE A 97 -9.56 7.29 5.05
CA PHE A 97 -8.79 6.11 5.36
C PHE A 97 -8.74 5.11 4.21
N ASN A 98 -9.32 5.43 3.06
CA ASN A 98 -9.37 4.54 1.92
C ASN A 98 -8.40 4.97 0.81
N PRO A 99 -7.38 4.14 0.47
CA PRO A 99 -6.38 4.47 -0.54
C PRO A 99 -6.94 4.91 -1.89
N LEU A 100 -8.12 4.39 -2.27
CA LEU A 100 -8.76 4.74 -3.53
C LEU A 100 -8.98 6.27 -3.69
N HIS A 101 -9.21 6.99 -2.59
CA HIS A 101 -9.56 8.41 -2.62
C HIS A 101 -8.36 9.36 -2.71
N ALA A 102 -7.18 8.94 -2.25
CA ALA A 102 -5.96 9.75 -2.25
C ALA A 102 -4.88 9.24 -3.23
N ALA A 103 -5.25 8.33 -4.15
CA ALA A 103 -4.32 7.74 -5.13
C ALA A 103 -3.55 8.77 -5.98
N ASP A 104 -4.06 10.00 -6.15
CA ASP A 104 -3.33 11.09 -6.83
C ASP A 104 -2.02 11.48 -6.14
N LYS A 105 -1.94 11.26 -4.82
CA LYS A 105 -0.75 11.50 -4.00
C LYS A 105 0.41 10.58 -4.33
N LEU A 106 0.16 9.46 -5.02
CA LEU A 106 1.18 8.51 -5.44
C LEU A 106 1.86 8.91 -6.76
N LYS A 107 1.47 10.06 -7.36
CA LYS A 107 2.10 10.55 -8.60
C LYS A 107 3.60 10.77 -8.40
N GLY A 108 4.40 10.15 -9.26
CA GLY A 108 5.88 10.21 -9.21
C GLY A 108 6.53 9.03 -8.46
N THR A 109 5.75 8.23 -7.75
CA THR A 109 6.20 6.97 -7.14
C THR A 109 6.00 5.81 -8.11
N ALA A 110 6.99 4.93 -8.24
CA ALA A 110 6.84 3.70 -9.00
C ALA A 110 5.96 2.71 -8.24
N LEU A 111 4.90 2.20 -8.86
CA LEU A 111 3.90 1.37 -8.19
C LEU A 111 3.85 -0.03 -8.79
N PHE A 112 3.90 -1.03 -7.91
CA PHE A 112 3.59 -2.42 -8.20
C PHE A 112 2.47 -2.86 -7.28
N HIS A 113 1.42 -3.46 -7.83
CA HIS A 113 0.43 -4.15 -7.02
C HIS A 113 -0.04 -5.44 -7.69
N ALA A 114 -0.30 -6.46 -6.89
CA ALA A 114 -0.73 -7.75 -7.38
C ALA A 114 -1.86 -8.35 -6.54
N THR A 115 -2.80 -9.04 -7.19
CA THR A 115 -3.90 -9.73 -6.52
C THR A 115 -4.18 -11.11 -7.12
N GLY A 116 -4.86 -11.96 -6.35
CA GLY A 116 -5.29 -13.30 -6.77
C GLY A 116 -6.62 -13.28 -7.54
N SER A 117 -6.77 -14.16 -8.52
CA SER A 117 -8.00 -14.33 -9.31
C SER A 117 -9.23 -14.73 -8.48
N GLU A 118 -9.01 -15.37 -7.33
CA GLU A 118 -10.03 -15.84 -6.38
C GLU A 118 -9.86 -15.19 -4.99
N ALA A 119 -9.09 -14.12 -4.89
CA ALA A 119 -8.91 -13.39 -3.65
C ALA A 119 -10.14 -12.53 -3.35
N PHE A 120 -10.56 -12.43 -2.08
CA PHE A 120 -11.75 -11.66 -1.70
C PHE A 120 -11.58 -10.16 -2.00
N ASP A 121 -10.36 -9.67 -1.88
CA ASP A 121 -9.91 -8.30 -2.11
C ASP A 121 -9.58 -8.01 -3.59
N ARG A 122 -9.84 -8.96 -4.50
CA ARG A 122 -9.59 -8.78 -5.94
C ARG A 122 -10.28 -7.53 -6.48
N ALA A 123 -11.57 -7.36 -6.17
CA ALA A 123 -12.34 -6.21 -6.64
C ALA A 123 -11.76 -4.89 -6.12
N MET A 124 -11.21 -4.88 -4.90
CA MET A 124 -10.53 -3.69 -4.35
C MET A 124 -9.30 -3.32 -5.17
N ASN A 125 -8.46 -4.32 -5.49
CA ASN A 125 -7.23 -4.11 -6.26
C ASN A 125 -7.53 -3.73 -7.72
N GLU A 126 -8.53 -4.34 -8.36
CA GLU A 126 -8.95 -3.96 -9.72
C GLU A 126 -9.51 -2.53 -9.78
N ARG A 127 -10.26 -2.09 -8.75
CA ARG A 127 -10.74 -0.70 -8.67
C ARG A 127 -9.61 0.28 -8.45
N PHE A 128 -8.62 -0.07 -7.64
CA PHE A 128 -7.42 0.74 -7.45
C PHE A 128 -6.57 0.83 -8.73
N HIS A 129 -6.38 -0.29 -9.43
CA HIS A 129 -5.78 -0.33 -10.78
C HIS A 129 -6.48 0.64 -11.75
N GLN A 130 -7.81 0.58 -11.82
CA GLN A 130 -8.59 1.49 -12.67
C GLN A 130 -8.40 2.95 -12.25
N ARG A 131 -8.43 3.23 -10.94
CA ARG A 131 -8.25 4.59 -10.42
C ARG A 131 -6.88 5.18 -10.79
N LEU A 132 -5.81 4.40 -10.68
CA LEU A 132 -4.47 4.82 -11.11
C LEU A 132 -4.41 5.06 -12.62
N THR A 133 -5.09 4.22 -13.40
CA THR A 133 -5.21 4.37 -14.86
C THR A 133 -5.93 5.68 -15.22
N ASP A 134 -7.07 5.98 -14.59
CA ASP A 134 -7.84 7.21 -14.82
C ASP A 134 -7.02 8.46 -14.47
N LEU A 135 -6.15 8.36 -13.46
CA LEU A 135 -5.23 9.43 -13.05
C LEU A 135 -3.95 9.51 -13.91
N SER A 136 -3.79 8.62 -14.88
CA SER A 136 -2.58 8.49 -15.71
C SER A 136 -1.30 8.31 -14.88
N ILE A 137 -1.39 7.56 -13.77
CA ILE A 137 -0.24 7.22 -12.92
C ILE A 137 0.36 5.90 -13.43
N PRO A 138 1.62 5.87 -13.90
CA PRO A 138 2.26 4.64 -14.33
C PRO A 138 2.37 3.62 -13.20
N HIS A 139 1.95 2.38 -13.45
CA HIS A 139 2.00 1.31 -12.46
C HIS A 139 2.00 -0.06 -13.11
N THR A 140 2.51 -1.05 -12.39
CA THR A 140 2.41 -2.47 -12.73
C THR A 140 1.26 -3.09 -11.94
N PHE A 141 0.30 -3.69 -12.63
CA PHE A 141 -0.77 -4.49 -12.01
C PHE A 141 -0.66 -5.94 -12.47
N LEU A 142 -0.60 -6.88 -11.52
CA LEU A 142 -0.62 -8.32 -11.82
C LEU A 142 -1.85 -8.99 -11.21
N LEU A 143 -2.63 -9.66 -12.07
CA LEU A 143 -3.66 -10.62 -11.67
C LEU A 143 -3.14 -12.03 -11.91
N LYS A 144 -2.91 -12.80 -10.84
CA LYS A 144 -2.38 -14.18 -10.93
C LYS A 144 -3.38 -15.18 -10.34
N PRO A 145 -3.34 -16.46 -10.74
CA PRO A 145 -4.09 -17.51 -10.05
C PRO A 145 -3.78 -17.53 -8.55
N GLY A 146 -4.82 -17.63 -7.73
CA GLY A 146 -4.69 -17.78 -6.29
C GLY A 146 -5.70 -16.98 -5.48
N ARG A 147 -5.63 -17.18 -4.17
CA ARG A 147 -6.56 -16.65 -3.15
C ARG A 147 -5.82 -15.69 -2.24
N HIS A 148 -6.53 -15.08 -1.29
CA HIS A 148 -5.91 -14.27 -0.23
C HIS A 148 -5.19 -15.14 0.80
N THR A 149 -4.05 -15.71 0.41
CA THR A 149 -3.31 -16.70 1.20
C THR A 149 -1.81 -16.51 1.07
N TRP A 150 -1.06 -17.05 2.03
CA TRP A 150 0.40 -17.00 2.02
C TRP A 150 1.05 -17.61 0.76
N PRO A 151 0.58 -18.75 0.20
CA PRO A 151 1.10 -19.25 -1.07
C PRO A 151 1.04 -18.25 -2.23
N PHE A 152 0.01 -17.40 -2.29
CA PHE A 152 -0.04 -16.33 -3.30
C PHE A 152 1.06 -15.28 -3.07
N VAL A 153 1.32 -14.95 -1.80
CA VAL A 153 2.40 -14.03 -1.41
C VAL A 153 3.75 -14.63 -1.79
N GLU A 154 4.03 -15.88 -1.42
CA GLU A 154 5.29 -16.56 -1.74
C GLU A 154 5.57 -16.61 -3.24
N GLN A 155 4.56 -16.93 -4.06
CA GLN A 155 4.76 -17.01 -5.52
C GLN A 155 4.92 -15.64 -6.21
N THR A 156 4.62 -14.52 -5.54
CA THR A 156 4.59 -13.16 -6.15
C THR A 156 5.59 -12.20 -5.50
N LEU A 157 6.07 -12.54 -4.30
CA LEU A 157 7.06 -11.76 -3.57
C LEU A 157 8.36 -11.54 -4.37
N PRO A 158 8.89 -12.53 -5.12
CA PRO A 158 10.08 -12.30 -5.94
C PRO A 158 9.89 -11.17 -6.98
N GLU A 159 8.75 -11.10 -7.66
CA GLU A 159 8.46 -10.02 -8.62
C GLU A 159 8.33 -8.66 -7.92
N ALA A 160 7.67 -8.61 -6.77
CA ALA A 160 7.57 -7.39 -5.96
C ALA A 160 8.95 -6.90 -5.49
N GLN A 161 9.80 -7.82 -5.03
CA GLN A 161 11.17 -7.50 -4.59
C GLN A 161 12.04 -7.05 -5.76
N ALA A 162 11.97 -7.72 -6.91
CA ALA A 162 12.69 -7.32 -8.11
C ALA A 162 12.29 -5.92 -8.58
N PHE A 163 10.99 -5.62 -8.57
CA PHE A 163 10.48 -4.29 -8.88
C PHE A 163 11.04 -3.22 -7.93
N LEU A 164 10.98 -3.45 -6.61
CA LEU A 164 11.54 -2.52 -5.64
C LEU A 164 13.04 -2.33 -5.86
N ALA A 165 13.80 -3.42 -6.00
CA ALA A 165 15.25 -3.38 -6.22
C ALA A 165 15.61 -2.59 -7.48
N GLN A 166 14.92 -2.84 -8.59
CA GLN A 166 15.14 -2.12 -9.86
C GLN A 166 15.00 -0.60 -9.69
N HIS A 167 14.03 -0.14 -8.90
CA HIS A 167 13.77 1.28 -8.75
C HIS A 167 14.62 1.98 -7.68
N VAL A 168 14.99 1.28 -6.61
CA VAL A 168 15.76 1.88 -5.49
C VAL A 168 17.27 1.76 -5.66
N LEU A 169 17.74 0.79 -6.48
CA LEU A 169 19.15 0.59 -6.81
C LEU A 169 19.53 1.18 -8.16
N ALA A 170 18.57 1.73 -8.92
CA ALA A 170 18.90 2.49 -10.12
C ALA A 170 19.71 3.73 -9.72
N ASP A 171 20.87 3.91 -10.34
CA ASP A 171 21.62 5.15 -10.22
C ASP A 171 20.74 6.31 -10.73
N ALA A 172 20.80 7.45 -10.03
CA ALA A 172 20.13 8.69 -10.43
C ALA A 172 20.85 9.32 -11.64
N SER A 173 20.91 8.58 -12.74
CA SER A 173 21.62 8.91 -13.97
C SER A 173 20.69 8.74 -15.16
N GLN A 174 19.68 9.60 -15.29
CA GLN A 174 19.11 10.07 -16.56
C GLN A 174 18.62 11.50 -16.40
#